data_AF-A0A843S2X9-F1
#
_entry.id   AF-A0A843S2X9-F1
#
_cell.length_a   1.000
_cell.length_b   1.000
_cell.length_c   1.000
_cell.angle_alpha   90.00
_cell.angle_beta   90.00
_cell.angle_gamma   90.00
#
_symmetry.space_group_name_H-M   'P 1'
#
loop_
_entity.id
_entity.type
_entity.pdbx_description
1 polymer ?
#
loop_
_entity_poly.entity_id
_entity_poly.type
_entity_poly.pdbx_seq_one_letter_code
_entity_poly.pdbx_strand_id
1 'polypeptide(L)'
;MTLPDFRATLSETAPPDPLPAALRALWHDAKGDWDRAHAIVQDDDSADAARVHAYLHRKEGDLGNARYWYRRAGQPEAAASLDDEWAAIVEELLDRT
;
A
#
# COMPACT_ATOMS: atom_id res chain seq x y z
N MET A 1 -3.27 7.02 14.24
CA MET A 1 -4.54 6.92 13.46
C MET A 1 -4.86 5.44 13.38
N THR A 2 -6.11 5.01 13.61
CA THR A 2 -6.49 3.59 13.50
C THR A 2 -6.90 3.23 12.06
N LEU A 3 -7.01 1.94 11.73
CA LEU A 3 -7.53 1.52 10.42
C LEU A 3 -8.95 2.08 10.13
N PRO A 4 -9.91 2.07 11.07
CA PRO A 4 -11.19 2.75 10.88
C PRO A 4 -11.05 4.25 10.59
N ASP A 5 -10.17 4.96 11.31
CA ASP A 5 -9.92 6.39 11.06
C ASP A 5 -9.35 6.61 9.65
N PHE A 6 -8.38 5.78 9.24
CA PHE A 6 -7.79 5.85 7.90
C PHE A 6 -8.83 5.60 6.81
N ARG A 7 -9.68 4.58 6.98
CA ARG A 7 -10.79 4.29 6.05
C ARG A 7 -11.79 5.44 5.97
N ALA A 8 -12.08 6.11 7.08
CA ALA A 8 -12.97 7.27 7.06
C ALA A 8 -12.45 8.38 6.13
N THR A 9 -11.13 8.55 6.06
CA THR A 9 -10.50 9.55 5.18
C THR A 9 -10.64 9.25 3.68
N LEU A 10 -11.04 8.03 3.29
CA LEU A 10 -11.28 7.70 1.87
C LEU A 10 -12.48 8.46 1.30
N SER A 11 -13.33 9.03 2.16
CA SER A 11 -14.44 9.92 1.80
C SER A 11 -13.96 11.30 1.35
N GLU A 12 -12.74 11.69 1.74
CA GLU A 12 -12.18 13.01 1.48
C GLU A 12 -11.61 13.12 0.05
N THR A 13 -11.45 14.37 -0.42
CA THR A 13 -10.91 14.66 -1.75
C THR A 13 -9.38 14.59 -1.81
N ALA A 14 -8.71 14.62 -0.66
CA ALA A 14 -7.27 14.51 -0.52
C ALA A 14 -6.90 13.64 0.71
N PRO A 15 -5.75 12.94 0.68
CA PRO A 15 -5.26 12.21 1.84
C PRO A 15 -4.95 13.20 2.98
N PRO A 16 -5.10 12.79 4.26
CA PRO A 16 -4.69 13.62 5.39
C PRO A 16 -3.18 13.86 5.37
N ASP A 17 -2.75 15.05 5.78
CA ASP A 17 -1.34 15.42 5.88
C ASP A 17 -0.92 15.67 7.35
N PRO A 18 0.27 15.21 7.77
CA PRO A 18 1.22 14.41 6.99
C PRO A 18 0.87 12.92 6.98
N LEU A 19 0.95 12.27 5.81
CA LEU A 19 0.98 10.81 5.66
C LEU A 19 2.29 10.33 5.02
N PRO A 20 2.91 9.24 5.51
CA PRO A 20 4.01 8.55 4.83
C PRO A 20 3.64 8.15 3.40
N ALA A 21 4.64 8.09 2.51
CA ALA A 21 4.42 7.79 1.09
C ALA A 21 3.67 6.47 0.86
N ALA A 22 4.04 5.40 1.59
CA ALA A 22 3.38 4.10 1.50
C ALA A 22 1.88 4.15 1.86
N LEU A 23 1.52 4.84 2.96
CA LEU A 23 0.12 5.02 3.35
C LEU A 23 -0.64 5.88 2.34
N ARG A 24 -0.01 6.94 1.82
CA ARG A 24 -0.61 7.78 0.78
C ARG A 24 -0.87 7.01 -0.51
N ALA A 25 0.05 6.12 -0.91
CA ALA A 25 -0.17 5.23 -2.06
C ALA A 25 -1.36 4.29 -1.84
N LEU A 26 -1.46 3.66 -0.67
CA LEU A 26 -2.60 2.80 -0.32
C LEU A 26 -3.94 3.55 -0.27
N TRP A 27 -3.93 4.83 0.11
CA TRP A 27 -5.10 5.71 0.06
C TRP A 27 -5.59 5.94 -1.39
N HIS A 28 -4.66 6.22 -2.32
CA HIS A 28 -4.99 6.37 -3.74
C HIS A 28 -5.47 5.04 -4.35
N ASP A 29 -4.82 3.93 -4.02
CA ASP A 29 -5.23 2.59 -4.47
C ASP A 29 -6.66 2.24 -4.05
N ALA A 30 -7.02 2.53 -2.79
CA ALA A 30 -8.36 2.28 -2.27
C ALA A 30 -9.45 3.11 -2.96
N LYS A 31 -9.07 4.24 -3.57
CA LYS A 31 -9.96 5.06 -4.41
C LYS A 31 -9.94 4.66 -5.89
N GLY A 32 -9.24 3.59 -6.23
CA GLY A 32 -9.14 3.07 -7.60
C GLY A 32 -8.08 3.78 -8.46
N ASP A 33 -7.26 4.65 -7.88
CA ASP A 33 -6.20 5.38 -8.58
C ASP A 33 -4.86 4.63 -8.45
N TRP A 34 -4.79 3.49 -9.14
CA TRP A 34 -3.61 2.61 -9.13
C TRP A 34 -2.37 3.31 -9.68
N ASP A 35 -2.50 4.08 -10.76
CA ASP A 35 -1.37 4.80 -11.39
C ASP A 35 -0.74 5.78 -10.41
N ARG A 36 -1.57 6.54 -9.68
CA ARG A 36 -1.07 7.46 -8.66
C ARG A 36 -0.44 6.73 -7.48
N ALA A 37 -1.06 5.63 -7.04
CA ALA A 37 -0.50 4.80 -5.97
C ALA A 37 0.89 4.29 -6.33
N HIS A 38 1.02 3.68 -7.52
CA HIS A 38 2.26 3.13 -8.04
C HIS A 38 3.33 4.23 -8.20
N ALA A 39 2.97 5.38 -8.77
CA ALA A 39 3.89 6.52 -8.92
C ALA A 39 4.44 7.05 -7.58
N ILE A 40 3.64 7.03 -6.50
CA ILE A 40 4.09 7.50 -5.19
C ILE A 40 5.18 6.61 -4.60
N VAL A 41 5.09 5.29 -4.78
CA VAL A 41 6.07 4.34 -4.23
C VAL A 41 7.20 4.02 -5.19
N GLN A 42 7.14 4.45 -6.45
CA GLN A 42 8.15 4.17 -7.49
C GLN A 42 9.56 4.65 -7.11
N ASP A 43 9.67 5.84 -6.52
CA ASP A 43 10.96 6.47 -6.21
C ASP A 43 11.39 6.26 -4.74
N ASP A 44 10.69 5.42 -3.99
CA ASP A 44 10.97 5.12 -2.59
C ASP A 44 11.56 3.71 -2.46
N ASP A 45 12.85 3.63 -2.10
CA ASP A 45 13.59 2.38 -1.96
C ASP A 45 13.38 1.67 -0.60
N SER A 46 12.49 2.17 0.26
CA SER A 46 12.20 1.56 1.56
C SER A 46 11.49 0.21 1.44
N ALA A 47 11.62 -0.61 2.49
CA ALA A 47 10.88 -1.88 2.58
C ALA A 47 9.36 -1.67 2.59
N ASP A 48 8.90 -0.54 3.14
CA ASP A 48 7.48 -0.19 3.21
C ASP A 48 6.91 0.14 1.82
N ALA A 49 7.64 0.94 1.02
CA ALA A 49 7.29 1.21 -0.36
C ALA A 49 7.36 -0.05 -1.24
N ALA A 50 8.39 -0.88 -1.07
CA ALA A 50 8.51 -2.16 -1.76
C ALA A 50 7.34 -3.11 -1.45
N ARG A 51 6.84 -3.11 -0.21
CA ARG A 51 5.68 -3.93 0.17
C ARG A 51 4.40 -3.45 -0.51
N VAL A 52 4.18 -2.14 -0.57
CA VAL A 52 3.04 -1.56 -1.29
C VAL A 52 3.13 -1.86 -2.79
N HIS A 53 4.31 -1.75 -3.40
CA HIS A 53 4.57 -2.18 -4.80
C HIS A 53 4.16 -3.63 -5.05
N ALA A 54 4.55 -4.54 -4.14
CA ALA A 54 4.22 -5.95 -4.25
C ALA A 54 2.70 -6.18 -4.28
N TYR A 55 1.98 -5.53 -3.36
CA TYR A 55 0.52 -5.57 -3.32
C TYR A 55 -0.13 -4.98 -4.59
N LEU A 56 0.38 -3.83 -5.09
CA LEU A 56 -0.16 -3.17 -6.29
C LEU A 56 -0.04 -4.05 -7.54
N HIS A 57 1.11 -4.69 -7.75
CA HIS A 57 1.29 -5.62 -8.87
C HIS A 57 0.49 -6.92 -8.69
N ARG A 58 0.30 -7.39 -7.45
CA ARG A 58 -0.57 -8.53 -7.16
C ARG A 58 -2.01 -8.21 -7.53
N LYS A 59 -2.50 -7.01 -7.21
CA LYS A 59 -3.84 -6.52 -7.58
C LYS A 59 -4.03 -6.39 -9.09
N GLU A 60 -3.00 -5.94 -9.81
CA GLU A 60 -3.00 -5.84 -11.29
C GLU A 60 -2.93 -7.21 -11.98
N GLY A 61 -2.40 -8.24 -11.30
CA GLY A 61 -2.23 -9.59 -11.82
C GLY A 61 -0.82 -9.88 -12.37
N ASP A 62 0.12 -8.94 -12.26
CA ASP A 62 1.54 -9.18 -12.54
C ASP A 62 2.22 -9.87 -11.34
N LEU A 63 1.93 -11.16 -11.19
CA LEU A 63 2.49 -11.97 -10.11
C LEU A 63 4.01 -12.10 -10.19
N GLY A 64 4.60 -11.97 -11.38
CA GLY A 64 6.05 -12.02 -11.57
C GLY A 64 6.74 -10.84 -10.90
N ASN A 65 6.21 -9.64 -11.14
CA ASN A 65 6.74 -8.42 -10.56
C ASN A 65 6.34 -8.26 -9.09
N ALA A 66 5.13 -8.68 -8.71
CA ALA A 66 4.73 -8.76 -7.30
C ALA A 66 5.75 -9.56 -6.47
N ARG A 67 6.17 -10.74 -6.95
CA ARG A 67 7.20 -11.56 -6.31
C ARG A 67 8.54 -10.86 -6.15
N TYR A 68 8.97 -10.12 -7.18
CA TYR A 68 10.20 -9.34 -7.11
C TYR A 68 10.13 -8.33 -5.97
N TRP A 69 9.01 -7.62 -5.84
CA TRP A 69 8.82 -6.60 -4.80
C TRP A 69 8.60 -7.18 -3.40
N TYR A 70 7.90 -8.31 -3.24
CA TYR A 70 7.83 -9.01 -1.95
C TYR A 70 9.22 -9.36 -1.43
N ARG A 71 10.08 -9.89 -2.31
CA ARG A 71 11.47 -10.21 -1.96
C ARG A 71 12.26 -8.95 -1.57
N ARG A 72 12.04 -7.83 -2.27
CA ARG A 72 12.68 -6.54 -1.94
C ARG A 72 12.20 -5.97 -0.61
N ALA A 73 10.93 -6.19 -0.27
CA ALA A 73 10.36 -5.84 1.02
C ALA A 73 10.80 -6.77 2.17
N GLY A 74 11.46 -7.88 1.87
CA GLY A 74 11.82 -8.91 2.86
C GLY A 74 10.61 -9.68 3.40
N GLN A 75 9.51 -9.73 2.63
CA GLN A 75 8.25 -10.37 3.03
C GLN A 75 7.95 -11.59 2.15
N PRO A 76 7.26 -12.62 2.68
CA PRO A 76 6.69 -13.66 1.84
C PRO A 76 5.54 -13.10 0.99
N GLU A 77 5.20 -13.79 -0.10
CA GLU A 77 3.98 -13.49 -0.86
C GLU A 77 2.75 -13.62 0.02
N ALA A 78 1.82 -12.67 -0.06
CA ALA A 78 0.60 -12.72 0.72
C ALA A 78 -0.34 -13.83 0.23
N ALA A 79 -0.81 -14.65 1.17
CA ALA A 79 -1.83 -15.67 0.93
C ALA A 79 -3.27 -15.17 1.21
N ALA A 80 -3.40 -14.00 1.85
CA ALA A 80 -4.69 -13.39 2.19
C ALA A 80 -5.41 -12.82 0.96
N SER A 81 -6.68 -12.43 1.11
CA SER A 81 -7.36 -11.66 0.06
C SER A 81 -6.64 -10.31 -0.18
N LEU A 82 -6.90 -9.66 -1.32
CA LEU A 82 -6.34 -8.33 -1.59
C LEU A 82 -6.77 -7.31 -0.53
N ASP A 83 -8.04 -7.35 -0.11
CA ASP A 83 -8.58 -6.44 0.90
C ASP A 83 -7.96 -6.67 2.29
N ASP A 84 -7.75 -7.93 2.67
CA ASP A 84 -7.10 -8.28 3.94
C ASP A 84 -5.61 -7.90 3.92
N GLU A 85 -4.92 -8.13 2.81
CA GLU A 85 -3.53 -7.70 2.65
C GLU A 85 -3.41 -6.18 2.74
N TRP A 86 -4.25 -5.44 2.01
CA TRP A 86 -4.29 -3.99 2.06
C TRP A 86 -4.49 -3.49 3.50
N ALA A 87 -5.47 -4.07 4.20
CA ALA A 87 -5.77 -3.70 5.58
C ALA A 87 -4.58 -3.96 6.52
N ALA A 88 -3.94 -5.13 6.39
CA ALA A 88 -2.78 -5.49 7.19
C ALA A 88 -1.57 -4.57 6.93
N ILE A 89 -1.33 -4.16 5.68
CA ILE A 89 -0.27 -3.18 5.38
C ILE A 89 -0.59 -1.83 6.01
N VAL A 90 -1.83 -1.34 5.87
CA VAL A 90 -2.26 -0.07 6.48
C VAL A 90 -2.09 -0.10 7.99
N GLU A 91 -2.59 -1.14 8.67
CA GLU A 91 -2.48 -1.28 10.13
C GLU A 91 -1.03 -1.26 10.60
N GLU A 92 -0.16 -2.07 9.99
CA GLU A 92 1.24 -2.16 10.39
C GLU A 92 2.01 -0.84 10.16
N LEU A 93 1.73 -0.14 9.05
CA LEU A 93 2.34 1.15 8.79
C LEU A 93 1.85 2.21 9.78
N LEU A 94 0.56 2.21 10.12
CA LEU A 94 -0.03 3.13 11.10
C LEU A 94 0.58 2.93 12.49
N ASP A 95 0.79 1.68 12.92
CA ASP A 95 1.41 1.35 14.21
C ASP A 95 2.88 1.80 14.32
N ARG A 96 3.53 2.09 13.18
CA ARG A 96 4.92 2.52 13.10
C ARG A 96 5.08 4.04 12.91
N THR A 97 3.97 4.80 12.87
CA THR A 97 3.94 6.27 12.72
C THR A 97 3.55 6.96 14.02
#